data_AF-A0A392V6G3-F1
#
_entry.id   AF-A0A392V6G3-F1
#
_cell.length_a   1.000
_cell.length_b   1.000
_cell.length_c   1.000
_cell.angle_alpha   90.00
_cell.angle_beta   90.00
_cell.angle_gamma   90.00
#
_symmetry.space_group_name_H-M   'P 1'
#
loop_
_entity.id
_entity.type
_entity.pdbx_description
1 polymer ?
#
loop_
_entity_poly.entity_id
_entity_poly.type
_entity_poly.pdbx_seq_one_letter_code
_entity_poly.pdbx_strand_id
1 'polypeptide(L)' 'MTRALGGKMKLEFVDGTIDPVIDSFDPSYRAWNRCNMLILSWILNSVSDSIAQSIVFME' A
#
# COMPACT_ATOMS: atom_id res chain seq x y z
N MET A 1 -2.82 -7.02 -10.53
CA MET A 1 -2.01 -6.75 -9.32
C MET A 1 -1.69 -8.00 -8.50
N THR A 2 -2.58 -8.98 -8.35
CA THR A 2 -2.39 -10.17 -7.50
C THR A 2 -1.06 -10.92 -7.71
N ARG A 3 -0.64 -11.15 -8.96
CA ARG A 3 0.64 -11.82 -9.25
C ARG A 3 1.87 -10.98 -8.83
N ALA A 4 1.82 -9.67 -9.05
CA ALA A 4 2.92 -8.77 -8.72
C ALA A 4 3.06 -8.56 -7.20
N LEU A 5 1.94 -8.37 -6.49
CA LEU A 5 1.91 -8.23 -5.04
C LEU A 5 2.19 -9.56 -4.34
N GLY A 6 1.58 -10.64 -4.80
CA GLY A 6 1.74 -11.99 -4.25
C GLY A 6 3.18 -12.49 -4.36
N GLY A 7 3.85 -12.29 -5.51
CA GLY A 7 5.27 -12.64 -5.66
C GLY A 7 6.21 -11.88 -4.75
N LYS A 8 5.74 -10.79 -4.11
CA LYS A 8 6.50 -9.96 -3.16
C LYS A 8 6.01 -10.14 -1.72
N MET A 9 5.06 -11.03 -1.46
CA MET A 9 4.38 -11.19 -0.16
C MET A 9 3.76 -9.88 0.35
N LYS A 10 3.14 -9.13 -0.58
CA LYS A 10 2.50 -7.84 -0.28
C LYS A 10 0.99 -7.86 -0.48
N LEU A 11 0.42 -9.00 -0.88
CA LEU A 11 -1.02 -9.10 -1.12
C LEU A 11 -1.82 -8.91 0.18
N GLU A 12 -1.28 -9.42 1.28
CA GLU A 12 -1.87 -9.38 2.63
C GLU A 12 -2.07 -7.96 3.18
N PHE A 13 -1.32 -6.98 2.65
CA PHE A 13 -1.46 -5.56 2.99
C PHE A 13 -2.67 -4.89 2.29
N VAL A 14 -3.23 -5.53 1.26
CA VAL A 14 -4.31 -4.97 0.43
C VAL A 14 -5.61 -5.77 0.58
N ASP A 15 -5.52 -7.08 0.79
CA ASP A 15 -6.69 -7.95 0.96
C ASP A 15 -7.28 -7.92 2.39
N GLY A 16 -6.65 -7.20 3.31
CA GLY A 16 -7.09 -7.04 4.69
C GLY A 16 -6.66 -8.16 5.63
N THR A 17 -5.77 -9.06 5.20
CA THR A 17 -5.20 -10.10 6.07
C THR A 17 -4.30 -9.50 7.16
N ILE A 18 -3.55 -8.44 6.83
CA ILE A 18 -2.77 -7.66 7.79
C ILE A 18 -3.53 -6.36 8.09
N ASP A 19 -3.89 -6.18 9.37
CA ASP A 19 -4.51 -4.95 9.82
C ASP A 19 -3.55 -3.75 9.68
N PRO A 20 -4.05 -2.56 9.30
CA PRO A 20 -3.26 -1.34 9.29
C PRO A 20 -2.66 -1.04 10.66
N VAL A 21 -1.37 -0.71 10.71
CA VAL A 21 -0.72 -0.24 11.94
C VAL A 21 -0.98 1.27 12.06
N ILE A 22 -1.93 1.63 12.93
CA ILE A 22 -2.38 3.02 13.12
C ILE A 22 -1.52 3.77 14.14
N ASP A 23 -0.96 3.04 15.12
CA ASP A 23 -0.13 3.64 16.17
C ASP A 23 1.30 3.86 15.69
N SER A 24 1.73 5.12 15.63
CA SER A 24 3.09 5.51 15.27
C SER A 24 4.16 5.03 16.26
N PHE A 25 3.78 4.68 17.50
CA PHE A 25 4.69 4.14 18.51
C PHE A 25 4.84 2.62 18.42
N ASP A 26 4.04 1.94 17.60
CA ASP A 26 4.19 0.50 17.38
C ASP A 26 5.56 0.22 16.72
N PRO A 27 6.37 -0.72 17.25
CA PRO A 27 7.67 -1.06 16.67
C PRO A 27 7.61 -1.48 15.19
N SER A 28 6.46 -2.01 14.74
CA SER A 28 6.21 -2.43 13.37
C SER A 28 5.76 -1.29 12.44
N TYR A 29 5.34 -0.14 12.97
CA TYR A 29 4.79 0.98 12.19
C TYR A 29 5.72 1.41 11.06
N ARG A 30 7.02 1.54 11.34
CA ARG A 30 8.00 1.94 10.33
C ARG A 30 8.11 0.94 9.18
N ALA A 31 8.08 -0.35 9.50
CA ALA A 31 8.14 -1.42 8.48
C ALA A 31 6.84 -1.47 7.67
N TRP A 32 5.70 -1.38 8.37
CA TRP A 32 4.37 -1.33 7.76
C TRP A 32 4.24 -0.13 6.81
N ASN A 33 4.57 1.08 7.27
CA ASN A 33 4.47 2.30 6.47
C ASN A 33 5.35 2.24 5.21
N ARG A 34 6.57 1.69 5.32
CA ARG A 34 7.43 1.48 4.13
C ARG A 34 6.78 0.54 3.11
N CYS A 35 6.14 -0.54 3.56
CA CYS A 35 5.40 -1.43 2.69
C CYS A 35 4.20 -0.72 2.05
N ASN A 36 3.46 0.06 2.84
CA ASN A 36 2.32 0.83 2.38
C ASN A 36 2.70 1.83 1.26
N MET A 37 3.77 2.62 1.45
CA MET A 37 4.24 3.57 0.44
C MET A 37 4.66 2.90 -0.89
N LEU A 38 5.28 1.71 -0.82
CA LEU A 38 5.63 0.95 -2.02
C LEU A 38 4.39 0.47 -2.79
N ILE A 39 3.37 0.01 -2.07
CA ILE A 39 2.11 -0.44 -2.66
C ILE A 39 1.37 0.75 -3.28
N LEU A 40 1.30 1.89 -2.58
CA LEU A 40 0.73 3.13 -3.10
C LEU A 40 1.44 3.57 -4.39
N SER A 41 2.77 3.58 -4.41
CA SER A 41 3.53 3.88 -5.63
C SER A 41 3.16 2.95 -6.79
N TRP A 42 3.00 1.65 -6.56
CA TRP A 42 2.56 0.73 -7.61
C TRP A 42 1.13 0.99 -8.07
N ILE A 43 0.21 1.28 -7.16
CA ILE A 43 -1.18 1.62 -7.50
C ILE A 43 -1.20 2.87 -8.38
N LEU A 44 -0.52 3.94 -7.97
CA LEU A 44 -0.44 5.19 -8.73
C LEU A 44 0.13 4.99 -10.14
N ASN A 45 1.13 4.11 -10.28
CA ASN A 45 1.71 3.79 -11.59
C ASN A 45 0.92 2.76 -12.41
N SER A 46 -0.12 2.14 -11.84
CA SER A 46 -0.93 1.10 -12.50
C SER A 46 -2.31 1.59 -12.94
N VAL A 47 -2.71 2.78 -12.53
CA VAL A 47 -4.00 3.41 -12.89
C VAL A 47 -3.77 4.54 -13.90
N SER A 48 -4.84 5.01 -14.56
CA SER A 48 -4.74 6.19 -15.42
C SER A 48 -4.46 7.45 -14.60
N ASP A 49 -3.82 8.44 -15.21
CA ASP A 49 -3.45 9.70 -14.54
C ASP A 49 -4.65 10.38 -13.86
N SER A 50 -5.83 10.33 -14.49
CA SER A 50 -7.08 10.86 -13.91
C SER A 50 -7.45 10.21 -12.57
N ILE A 51 -7.23 8.91 -12.43
CA ILE A 51 -7.49 8.15 -11.21
C ILE A 51 -6.35 8.38 -10.22
N ALA A 52 -5.09 8.39 -10.68
CA ALA A 52 -3.92 8.63 -9.84
C ALA A 52 -4.02 10.00 -9.12
N GLN A 53 -4.43 11.05 -9.83
CA GLN A 53 -4.65 12.39 -9.25
C GLN A 53 -5.69 12.37 -8.12
N SER A 54 -6.75 11.57 -8.28
CA SER A 54 -7.80 11.45 -7.25
C SER A 54 -7.31 10.68 -6.02
N ILE A 55 -6.41 9.70 -6.19
CA ILE A 55 -5.82 8.93 -5.09
C ILE A 55 -4.84 9.79 -4.29
N VAL A 56 -3.98 10.57 -4.96
CA VAL A 56 -3.03 11.48 -4.30
C VAL A 56 -3.74 12.55 -3.46
N PHE A 57 -4.94 12.96 -3.87
CA PHE A 57 -5.74 13.94 -3.11
C PHE A 57 -6.43 13.35 -1.87
N MET A 58 -6.57 12.02 -1.79
CA MET A 58 -7.20 11.33 -0.65
C MET A 58 -6.23 10.99 0.49
N GLU A 59 -4.92 11.14 0.27
CA GLU A 59 -3.88 11.01 1.31
C GLU A 59 -3.81 12.26 2.18
#